data_AF-A0A4D7DIE1-F1
#
_entry.id   AF-A0A4D7DIE1-F1
#
_cell.length_a   1.000
_cell.length_b   1.000
_cell.length_c   1.000
_cell.angle_alpha   90.00
_cell.angle_beta   90.00
_cell.angle_gamma   90.00
#
_symmetry.space_group_name_H-M   'P 1'
#
loop_
_entity.id
_entity.type
_entity.pdbx_description
1 polymer ?
#
loop_
_entity_poly.entity_id
_entity_poly.type
_entity_poly.pdbx_seq_one_letter_code
_entity_poly.pdbx_strand_id
1 'polypeptide(L)'
;MDSKAVNKEIRARIWPLLKDIGFSRFTPRTAWRYRGDKIDVLNFQSFNSYNASVLGITSFSFCVNLGSYLNYVPSKWPVKVKDGQPIPNEAECHFRRRLMRSVTSLGKEHADIWNVDEQGRNLLWCIQDVAEQLPDVEAWFDRLADKSEVLAILLNQDEDMNVLWGFGRNPSPSRSYLAGYVALAAGRLDLARMKLEEAVQSNCFKEQFGDVDSAIRRAI
;
A
#
# COMPACT_ATOMS: atom_id res chain seq x y z
N MET A 1 3.86 -28.79 5.26
CA MET A 1 3.15 -27.53 4.97
C MET A 1 3.92 -26.77 3.90
N ASP A 2 3.27 -26.00 3.02
CA ASP A 2 3.95 -25.20 1.98
C ASP A 2 3.17 -23.93 1.62
N SER A 3 3.74 -23.09 0.76
CA SER A 3 3.09 -21.85 0.30
C SER A 3 1.80 -22.10 -0.49
N LYS A 4 1.62 -23.27 -1.12
CA LYS A 4 0.39 -23.60 -1.87
C LYS A 4 -0.77 -23.85 -0.92
N ALA A 5 -0.53 -24.51 0.22
CA ALA A 5 -1.52 -24.68 1.27
C ALA A 5 -1.98 -23.33 1.84
N VAL A 6 -1.05 -22.40 2.09
CA VAL A 6 -1.40 -21.03 2.51
C VAL A 6 -2.23 -20.31 1.44
N ASN A 7 -1.83 -20.37 0.16
CA ASN A 7 -2.59 -19.76 -0.94
C ASN A 7 -4.02 -20.32 -1.04
N LYS A 8 -4.20 -21.62 -0.76
CA LYS A 8 -5.50 -22.28 -0.78
C LYS A 8 -6.42 -21.70 0.29
N GLU A 9 -5.95 -21.57 1.52
CA GLU A 9 -6.76 -21.02 2.62
C GLU A 9 -7.08 -19.53 2.42
N ILE A 10 -6.09 -18.75 1.97
CA ILE A 10 -6.27 -17.36 1.58
C ILE A 10 -7.41 -17.23 0.53
N ARG A 11 -7.35 -18.02 -0.54
CA ARG A 11 -8.38 -18.02 -1.59
C ARG A 11 -9.75 -18.47 -1.09
N ALA A 12 -9.79 -19.45 -0.19
CA ALA A 12 -11.04 -20.01 0.31
C ALA A 12 -11.75 -19.08 1.29
N ARG A 13 -10.99 -18.34 2.12
CA ARG A 13 -11.53 -17.62 3.29
C ARG A 13 -11.46 -16.10 3.16
N ILE A 14 -10.39 -15.57 2.57
CA ILE A 14 -10.20 -14.12 2.47
C ILE A 14 -10.79 -13.57 1.16
N TRP A 15 -10.62 -14.28 0.04
CA TRP A 15 -11.00 -13.70 -1.26
C TRP A 15 -12.51 -13.45 -1.38
N PRO A 16 -13.41 -14.32 -0.85
CA PRO A 16 -14.83 -14.00 -0.79
C PRO A 16 -15.11 -12.69 -0.04
N LEU A 17 -14.52 -12.51 1.14
CA LEU A 17 -14.71 -11.31 1.96
C LEU A 17 -14.16 -10.04 1.27
N LEU A 18 -13.02 -10.16 0.58
CA LEU A 18 -12.48 -9.04 -0.21
C LEU A 18 -13.37 -8.68 -1.40
N LYS A 19 -14.04 -9.65 -2.03
CA LYS A 19 -15.02 -9.36 -3.09
C LYS A 19 -16.20 -8.58 -2.56
N ASP A 20 -16.67 -8.90 -1.35
CA ASP A 20 -17.80 -8.21 -0.72
C ASP A 20 -17.51 -6.71 -0.51
N ILE A 21 -16.24 -6.35 -0.25
CA ILE A 21 -15.78 -4.95 -0.11
C ILE A 21 -15.19 -4.35 -1.41
N GLY A 22 -15.44 -5.00 -2.55
CA GLY A 22 -15.18 -4.45 -3.89
C GLY A 22 -13.85 -4.81 -4.55
N PHE A 23 -13.03 -5.70 -3.97
CA PHE A 23 -11.87 -6.24 -4.70
C PHE A 23 -12.34 -7.14 -5.83
N SER A 24 -11.81 -6.91 -7.03
CA SER A 24 -12.28 -7.58 -8.25
C SER A 24 -11.19 -8.36 -8.98
N ARG A 25 -9.92 -8.06 -8.70
CA ARG A 25 -8.78 -8.74 -9.30
C ARG A 25 -7.91 -9.40 -8.25
N PHE A 26 -7.50 -10.63 -8.55
CA PHE A 26 -6.78 -11.47 -7.61
C PHE A 26 -5.65 -12.24 -8.28
N THR A 27 -4.56 -12.38 -7.55
CA THR A 27 -3.54 -13.44 -7.73
C THR A 27 -3.59 -14.34 -6.49
N PRO A 28 -2.70 -15.35 -6.36
CA PRO A 28 -2.62 -16.13 -5.12
C PRO A 28 -2.25 -15.31 -3.87
N ARG A 29 -1.64 -14.14 -4.02
CA ARG A 29 -1.11 -13.34 -2.89
C ARG A 29 -1.50 -11.87 -2.90
N THR A 30 -2.01 -11.34 -3.99
CA THR A 30 -2.34 -9.92 -4.10
C THR A 30 -3.74 -9.75 -4.64
N ALA A 31 -4.49 -8.83 -4.05
CA ALA A 31 -5.81 -8.41 -4.48
C ALA A 31 -5.78 -6.92 -4.84
N TRP A 32 -6.52 -6.54 -5.87
CA TRP A 32 -6.72 -5.15 -6.28
C TRP A 32 -8.21 -4.78 -6.28
N ARG A 33 -8.51 -3.61 -5.72
CA ARG A 33 -9.80 -2.93 -5.82
C ARG A 33 -9.60 -1.62 -6.57
N TYR A 34 -10.29 -1.49 -7.70
CA TYR A 34 -10.19 -0.35 -8.59
C TYR A 34 -11.26 0.69 -8.24
N ARG A 35 -10.83 1.92 -7.95
CA ARG A 35 -11.68 3.10 -7.81
C ARG A 35 -11.18 4.12 -8.83
N GLY A 36 -12.06 4.91 -9.45
CA GLY A 36 -11.68 5.71 -10.64
C GLY A 36 -10.37 6.50 -10.48
N ASP A 37 -10.14 7.05 -9.30
CA ASP A 37 -8.97 7.87 -8.97
C ASP A 37 -7.87 7.15 -8.18
N LYS A 38 -8.07 5.90 -7.75
CA LYS A 38 -7.08 5.12 -7.00
C LYS A 38 -7.22 3.61 -7.13
N ILE A 39 -6.14 2.89 -6.83
CA ILE A 39 -6.11 1.43 -6.79
C ILE A 39 -5.69 1.02 -5.39
N ASP A 40 -6.57 0.29 -4.73
CA ASP A 40 -6.32 -0.31 -3.43
C ASP A 40 -5.68 -1.69 -3.65
N VAL A 41 -4.59 -1.96 -2.93
CA VAL A 41 -3.78 -3.16 -3.04
C VAL A 41 -3.71 -3.81 -1.67
N LEU A 42 -4.03 -5.10 -1.59
CA LEU A 42 -3.78 -5.93 -0.41
C LEU A 42 -2.86 -7.07 -0.81
N ASN A 43 -1.73 -7.22 -0.10
CA ASN A 43 -0.67 -8.16 -0.44
C ASN A 43 -0.28 -9.04 0.76
N PHE A 44 -0.40 -10.35 0.59
CA PHE A 44 0.15 -11.37 1.48
C PHE A 44 1.60 -11.66 1.09
N GLN A 45 2.54 -10.99 1.74
CA GLN A 45 3.96 -11.15 1.46
C GLN A 45 4.55 -12.32 2.23
N SER A 46 5.11 -13.30 1.53
CA SER A 46 5.89 -14.40 2.12
C SER A 46 7.37 -14.05 2.23
N PHE A 47 8.12 -14.90 2.94
CA PHE A 47 9.55 -14.74 3.15
C PHE A 47 10.35 -15.69 2.25
N ASN A 48 11.46 -15.20 1.70
CA ASN A 48 12.45 -16.10 1.11
C ASN A 48 13.13 -16.92 2.22
N SER A 49 13.79 -18.02 1.84
CA SER A 49 14.42 -18.95 2.79
C SER A 49 15.44 -18.28 3.72
N TYR A 50 16.22 -17.32 3.20
CA TYR A 50 17.21 -16.59 3.97
C TYR A 50 16.56 -15.74 5.07
N ASN A 51 15.60 -14.88 4.71
CA ASN A 51 14.89 -14.04 5.66
C ASN A 51 14.11 -14.86 6.69
N ALA A 52 13.48 -15.96 6.25
CA ALA A 52 12.77 -16.86 7.14
C ALA A 52 13.71 -17.48 8.18
N SER A 53 14.90 -17.92 7.75
CA SER A 53 15.93 -18.46 8.65
C SER A 53 16.45 -17.43 9.65
N VAL A 54 16.72 -16.20 9.22
CA VAL A 54 17.20 -15.11 10.10
C VAL A 54 16.15 -14.75 11.16
N LEU A 55 14.87 -14.78 10.78
CA LEU A 55 13.75 -14.45 11.66
C LEU A 55 13.24 -15.63 12.50
N GLY A 56 13.76 -16.84 12.28
CA GLY A 56 13.29 -18.04 12.99
C GLY A 56 11.84 -18.42 12.67
N ILE A 57 11.38 -18.14 11.44
CA ILE A 57 10.00 -18.43 10.98
C ILE A 57 10.04 -19.34 9.75
N THR A 58 8.88 -19.90 9.39
CA THR A 58 8.76 -20.65 8.12
C THR A 58 8.70 -19.71 6.92
N SER A 59 9.14 -20.17 5.75
CA SER A 59 9.09 -19.38 4.50
C SER A 59 7.67 -19.10 4.01
N PHE A 60 6.69 -19.88 4.47
CA PHE A 60 5.27 -19.69 4.16
C PHE A 60 4.49 -18.89 5.22
N SER A 61 5.15 -18.46 6.31
CA SER A 61 4.70 -17.33 7.13
C SER A 61 4.54 -16.08 6.27
N PHE A 62 3.74 -15.12 6.73
CA PHE A 62 3.41 -13.96 5.91
C PHE A 62 3.17 -12.67 6.71
N CYS A 63 3.40 -11.54 6.04
CA CYS A 63 2.86 -10.23 6.40
C CYS A 63 1.64 -9.93 5.52
N VAL A 64 0.77 -9.04 6.00
CA VAL A 64 -0.29 -8.43 5.18
C VAL A 64 0.00 -6.95 5.03
N ASN A 65 0.30 -6.54 3.80
CA ASN A 65 0.59 -5.16 3.45
C ASN A 65 -0.56 -4.56 2.64
N LEU A 66 -0.90 -3.32 2.94
CA LEU A 66 -1.90 -2.51 2.25
C LEU A 66 -1.19 -1.41 1.46
N GLY A 67 -1.68 -1.08 0.28
CA GLY A 67 -1.18 0.01 -0.55
C GLY A 67 -2.31 0.75 -1.25
N SER A 68 -2.29 2.09 -1.24
CA SER A 68 -3.17 2.93 -2.04
C SER A 68 -2.33 3.65 -3.11
N TYR A 69 -2.56 3.28 -4.36
CA TYR A 69 -1.96 3.88 -5.54
C TYR A 69 -2.90 4.94 -6.11
N LEU A 70 -2.40 6.16 -6.34
CA LEU A 70 -3.24 7.28 -6.77
C LEU A 70 -3.07 7.47 -8.28
N ASN A 71 -4.15 7.31 -9.05
CA ASN A 71 -4.10 7.39 -10.51
C ASN A 71 -3.87 8.83 -11.02
N TYR A 72 -4.19 9.82 -10.19
CA TYR A 72 -4.02 11.26 -10.49
C TYR A 72 -2.65 11.81 -10.07
N VAL A 73 -1.75 10.96 -9.57
CA VAL A 73 -0.36 11.31 -9.32
C VAL A 73 0.47 10.62 -10.40
N PRO A 74 1.21 11.36 -11.24
CA PRO A 74 2.00 10.73 -12.29
C PRO A 74 2.99 9.74 -11.70
N SER A 75 3.07 8.55 -12.29
CA SER A 75 3.99 7.54 -11.78
C SER A 75 5.44 7.96 -12.02
N LYS A 76 6.30 7.71 -11.02
CA LYS A 76 7.75 7.88 -11.18
C LYS A 76 8.37 6.76 -12.02
N TRP A 77 7.76 5.58 -11.97
CA TRP A 77 8.20 4.35 -12.64
C TRP A 77 7.04 3.71 -13.40
N PRO A 78 7.28 2.99 -14.51
CA PRO A 78 6.22 2.28 -15.21
C PRO A 78 5.53 1.26 -14.29
N VAL A 79 4.21 1.37 -14.15
CA VAL A 79 3.40 0.37 -13.44
C VAL A 79 3.03 -0.74 -14.41
N LYS A 80 3.14 -1.99 -13.96
CA LYS A 80 2.75 -3.13 -14.78
C LYS A 80 1.26 -3.05 -15.12
N VAL A 81 0.93 -3.26 -16.39
CA VAL A 81 -0.45 -3.34 -16.88
C VAL A 81 -0.75 -4.77 -17.30
N LYS A 82 -1.95 -5.25 -16.98
CA LYS A 82 -2.45 -6.55 -17.44
C LYS A 82 -3.92 -6.43 -17.77
N ASP A 83 -4.34 -6.90 -18.94
CA ASP A 83 -5.73 -6.83 -19.42
C ASP A 83 -6.28 -5.39 -19.40
N GLY A 84 -5.45 -4.42 -19.80
CA GLY A 84 -5.82 -3.00 -19.83
C GLY A 84 -5.89 -2.30 -18.47
N GLN A 85 -5.68 -3.02 -17.36
CA GLN A 85 -5.71 -2.45 -16.01
C GLN A 85 -4.33 -2.45 -15.35
N PRO A 86 -3.92 -1.34 -14.71
CA PRO A 86 -2.71 -1.29 -13.88
C PRO A 86 -2.80 -2.27 -12.69
N ILE A 87 -1.68 -2.88 -12.34
CA ILE A 87 -1.53 -3.81 -11.21
C ILE A 87 -0.30 -3.43 -10.39
N PRO A 88 -0.35 -2.28 -9.69
CA PRO A 88 0.77 -1.84 -8.88
C PRO A 88 1.06 -2.87 -7.79
N ASN A 89 2.35 -3.07 -7.51
CA ASN A 89 2.78 -3.74 -6.29
C ASN A 89 2.53 -2.81 -5.10
N GLU A 90 2.40 -3.36 -3.89
CA GLU A 90 2.25 -2.54 -2.69
C GLU A 90 3.40 -1.53 -2.54
N ALA A 91 4.64 -1.92 -2.87
CA ALA A 91 5.81 -1.04 -2.79
C ALA A 91 5.78 0.14 -3.78
N GLU A 92 4.93 0.08 -4.81
CA GLU A 92 4.72 1.15 -5.79
C GLU A 92 3.62 2.13 -5.37
N CYS A 93 2.87 1.81 -4.30
CA CYS A 93 1.78 2.64 -3.79
C CYS A 93 2.30 3.87 -3.02
N HIS A 94 1.54 4.97 -3.08
CA HIS A 94 1.90 6.24 -2.44
C HIS A 94 1.65 6.22 -0.92
N PHE A 95 0.63 5.48 -0.50
CA PHE A 95 0.32 5.26 0.91
C PHE A 95 0.31 3.78 1.18
N ARG A 96 0.92 3.39 2.29
CA ARG A 96 1.14 2.01 2.69
C ARG A 96 0.86 1.83 4.17
N ARG A 97 0.48 0.61 4.53
CA ARG A 97 0.30 0.17 5.92
C ARG A 97 0.61 -1.31 6.00
N ARG A 98 1.19 -1.76 7.11
CA ARG A 98 1.30 -3.16 7.44
C ARG A 98 0.31 -3.50 8.55
N LEU A 99 -0.43 -4.59 8.39
CA LEU A 99 -1.31 -5.07 9.46
C LEU A 99 -0.50 -5.69 10.58
N MET A 100 -1.01 -5.54 11.80
CA MET A 100 -0.46 -6.14 13.02
C MET A 100 -1.40 -7.25 13.47
N ARG A 101 -0.85 -8.35 13.97
CA ARG A 101 -1.67 -9.42 14.59
C ARG A 101 -2.46 -8.85 15.76
N SER A 102 -3.75 -9.21 15.86
CA SER A 102 -4.57 -8.79 17.00
C SER A 102 -4.16 -9.50 18.30
N VAL A 103 -3.64 -10.73 18.19
CA VAL A 103 -3.29 -11.57 19.34
C VAL A 103 -1.79 -11.47 19.68
N THR A 104 -1.49 -10.87 20.83
CA THR A 104 -0.12 -10.59 21.33
C THR A 104 0.53 -11.74 22.11
N SER A 105 -0.18 -12.85 22.34
CA SER A 105 0.30 -13.98 23.16
C SER A 105 1.48 -14.76 22.57
N LEU A 106 1.85 -14.50 21.32
CA LEU A 106 2.96 -15.15 20.60
C LEU A 106 4.28 -14.34 20.66
N GLY A 107 4.37 -13.36 21.56
CA GLY A 107 5.52 -12.45 21.69
C GLY A 107 5.35 -11.15 20.90
N LYS A 108 5.97 -10.06 21.39
CA LYS A 108 5.92 -8.74 20.74
C LYS A 108 6.86 -8.61 19.54
N GLU A 109 7.83 -9.51 19.43
CA GLU A 109 8.76 -9.53 18.31
C GLU A 109 8.00 -9.92 17.03
N HIS A 110 8.14 -9.08 16.00
CA HIS A 110 7.46 -9.26 14.71
C HIS A 110 5.94 -9.39 14.81
N ALA A 111 5.29 -8.46 15.55
CA ALA A 111 3.83 -8.40 15.65
C ALA A 111 3.12 -8.32 14.28
N ASP A 112 3.84 -7.93 13.24
CA ASP A 112 3.42 -7.80 11.86
C ASP A 112 3.54 -9.08 11.01
N ILE A 113 4.00 -10.18 11.61
CA ILE A 113 4.20 -11.48 10.95
C ILE A 113 3.24 -12.53 11.52
N TRP A 114 2.38 -13.08 10.66
CA TRP A 114 1.66 -14.32 10.95
C TRP A 114 2.60 -15.51 10.77
N ASN A 115 3.23 -15.91 11.86
CA ASN A 115 4.11 -17.07 11.88
C ASN A 115 3.29 -18.36 11.77
N VAL A 116 3.40 -19.10 10.67
CA VAL A 116 2.74 -20.39 10.48
C VAL A 116 3.74 -21.50 10.82
N ASP A 117 3.36 -22.43 11.70
CA ASP A 117 4.25 -23.52 12.10
C ASP A 117 4.53 -24.51 10.95
N GLU A 118 5.60 -25.31 11.09
CA GLU A 118 6.04 -26.26 10.07
C GLU A 118 4.96 -27.28 9.65
N GLN A 119 4.03 -27.57 10.57
CA GLN A 119 2.93 -28.50 10.37
C GLN A 119 1.65 -27.79 9.86
N GLY A 120 1.62 -26.46 9.82
CA GLY A 120 0.47 -25.65 9.45
C GLY A 120 -0.66 -25.61 10.48
N ARG A 121 -0.45 -26.06 11.73
CA ARG A 121 -1.54 -26.26 12.70
C ARG A 121 -2.26 -24.97 13.08
N ASN A 122 -1.54 -23.86 13.07
CA ASN A 122 -2.07 -22.54 13.41
C ASN A 122 -2.48 -21.71 12.17
N LEU A 123 -2.40 -22.25 10.95
CA LEU A 123 -2.71 -21.50 9.73
C LEU A 123 -4.12 -20.90 9.75
N LEU A 124 -5.12 -21.70 10.15
CA LEU A 124 -6.51 -21.23 10.17
C LEU A 124 -6.71 -20.08 11.14
N TRP A 125 -6.03 -20.10 12.28
CA TRP A 125 -6.02 -19.00 13.24
C TRP A 125 -5.40 -17.74 12.62
N CYS A 126 -4.27 -17.88 11.92
CA CYS A 126 -3.65 -16.75 11.24
C CYS A 126 -4.56 -16.13 10.18
N ILE A 127 -5.23 -16.95 9.38
CA ILE A 127 -6.16 -16.48 8.35
C ILE A 127 -7.40 -15.82 8.98
N GLN A 128 -7.92 -16.39 10.07
CA GLN A 128 -9.05 -15.83 10.79
C GLN A 128 -8.74 -14.46 11.39
N ASP A 129 -7.57 -14.28 11.99
CA ASP A 129 -7.13 -12.99 12.55
C ASP A 129 -7.01 -11.90 11.47
N VAL A 130 -6.59 -12.25 10.24
CA VAL A 130 -6.63 -11.30 9.11
C VAL A 130 -8.06 -11.00 8.66
N ALA A 131 -8.93 -12.01 8.62
CA ALA A 131 -10.33 -11.83 8.25
C ALA A 131 -11.06 -10.86 9.19
N GLU A 132 -10.78 -10.95 10.48
CA GLU A 132 -11.34 -10.07 11.52
C GLU A 132 -10.88 -8.61 11.39
N GLN A 133 -9.75 -8.36 10.74
CA GLN A 133 -9.23 -7.02 10.48
C GLN A 133 -9.76 -6.39 9.19
N LEU A 134 -10.50 -7.11 8.35
CA LEU A 134 -10.97 -6.58 7.07
C LEU A 134 -11.86 -5.32 7.18
N PRO A 135 -12.71 -5.13 8.21
CA PRO A 135 -13.42 -3.87 8.41
C PRO A 135 -12.48 -2.67 8.62
N ASP A 136 -11.38 -2.84 9.38
CA ASP A 136 -10.36 -1.80 9.58
C ASP A 136 -9.57 -1.53 8.30
N VAL A 137 -9.28 -2.59 7.53
CA VAL A 137 -8.65 -2.49 6.21
C VAL A 137 -9.52 -1.65 5.26
N GLU A 138 -10.83 -1.91 5.22
CA GLU A 138 -11.76 -1.16 4.38
C GLU A 138 -11.80 0.32 4.80
N ALA A 139 -11.95 0.59 6.10
CA ALA A 139 -11.96 1.95 6.64
C ALA A 139 -10.66 2.70 6.33
N TRP A 140 -9.51 2.03 6.41
CA TRP A 140 -8.21 2.61 6.03
C TRP A 140 -8.17 3.02 4.56
N PHE A 141 -8.65 2.17 3.65
CA PHE A 141 -8.71 2.52 2.23
C PHE A 141 -9.73 3.63 1.95
N ASP A 142 -10.85 3.65 2.65
CA ASP A 142 -11.91 4.64 2.46
C ASP A 142 -11.48 6.04 2.91
N ARG A 143 -10.71 6.13 4.00
CA ARG A 143 -10.06 7.38 4.42
C ARG A 143 -9.21 7.99 3.29
N LEU A 144 -8.56 7.16 2.48
CA LEU A 144 -7.71 7.59 1.37
C LEU A 144 -8.49 7.83 0.05
N ALA A 145 -9.82 7.80 0.07
CA ALA A 145 -10.65 8.14 -1.09
C ALA A 145 -10.90 9.65 -1.22
N ASP A 146 -10.82 10.41 -0.13
CA ASP A 146 -10.98 11.86 -0.15
C ASP A 146 -9.62 12.54 -0.42
N LYS A 147 -9.52 13.25 -1.55
CA LYS A 147 -8.32 14.00 -1.93
C LYS A 147 -7.96 15.09 -0.91
N SER A 148 -8.95 15.66 -0.21
CA SER A 148 -8.74 16.66 0.84
C SER A 148 -8.08 16.04 2.07
N GLU A 149 -8.51 14.83 2.46
CA GLU A 149 -7.90 14.06 3.56
C GLU A 149 -6.47 13.63 3.17
N VAL A 150 -6.29 13.10 1.95
CA VAL A 150 -4.96 12.75 1.42
C VAL A 150 -4.02 13.96 1.45
N LEU A 151 -4.51 15.15 1.07
CA LEU A 151 -3.74 16.39 1.13
C LEU A 151 -3.42 16.78 2.58
N ALA A 152 -4.39 16.68 3.49
CA ALA A 152 -4.19 16.99 4.90
C ALA A 152 -3.12 16.09 5.54
N ILE A 153 -3.12 14.79 5.20
CA ILE A 153 -2.08 13.84 5.61
C ILE A 153 -0.71 14.32 5.10
N LEU A 154 -0.61 14.64 3.81
CA LEU A 154 0.64 15.09 3.19
C LEU A 154 1.15 16.41 3.76
N LEU A 155 0.30 17.28 4.28
CA LEU A 155 0.74 18.56 4.87
C LEU A 155 1.10 18.42 6.34
N ASN A 156 0.39 17.57 7.10
CA ASN A 156 0.37 17.68 8.56
C ASN A 156 0.76 16.39 9.31
N GLN A 157 0.74 15.22 8.67
CA GLN A 157 0.95 13.95 9.38
C GLN A 157 2.35 13.37 9.11
N ASP A 158 3.10 13.01 10.14
CA ASP A 158 4.35 12.26 9.96
C ASP A 158 4.11 10.81 9.57
N GLU A 159 5.08 10.19 8.90
CA GLU A 159 5.02 8.77 8.60
C GLU A 159 5.15 7.94 9.87
N ASP A 160 4.28 6.93 9.98
CA ASP A 160 4.40 5.85 10.96
C ASP A 160 4.34 4.54 10.19
N MET A 161 5.43 3.77 10.22
CA MET A 161 5.57 2.52 9.48
C MET A 161 4.52 1.47 9.84
N ASN A 162 3.87 1.59 11.00
CA ASN A 162 2.82 0.69 11.47
C ASN A 162 1.41 1.17 11.12
N VAL A 163 1.23 2.46 10.81
CA VAL A 163 -0.10 3.08 10.63
C VAL A 163 -0.29 3.61 9.21
N LEU A 164 0.63 4.45 8.73
CA LEU A 164 0.54 5.11 7.44
C LEU A 164 1.91 5.66 7.02
N TRP A 165 2.44 5.16 5.91
CA TRP A 165 3.75 5.55 5.38
C TRP A 165 3.80 5.44 3.85
N GLY A 166 4.94 5.71 3.22
CA GLY A 166 5.16 5.64 1.77
C GLY A 166 5.20 7.00 1.06
N PHE A 167 4.87 8.09 1.75
CA PHE A 167 4.78 9.44 1.21
C PHE A 167 5.96 10.35 1.58
N GLY A 168 6.93 9.84 2.33
CA GLY A 168 8.16 10.52 2.72
C GLY A 168 8.02 11.41 3.97
N ARG A 169 9.17 11.69 4.59
CA ARG A 169 9.28 12.59 5.74
C ARG A 169 8.82 14.01 5.41
N ASN A 170 8.33 14.74 6.41
CA ASN A 170 8.06 16.16 6.31
C ASN A 170 9.27 17.01 6.77
N PRO A 171 9.85 17.89 5.93
CA PRO A 171 9.70 17.96 4.48
C PRO A 171 10.59 16.93 3.77
N SER A 172 10.20 16.51 2.56
CA SER A 172 11.06 15.75 1.65
C SER A 172 10.64 15.97 0.20
N PRO A 173 11.55 15.82 -0.78
CA PRO A 173 11.22 15.99 -2.20
C PRO A 173 10.06 15.10 -2.66
N SER A 174 10.03 13.83 -2.21
CA SER A 174 8.93 12.91 -2.52
C SER A 174 7.60 13.42 -2.00
N ARG A 175 7.58 13.99 -0.80
CA ARG A 175 6.38 14.51 -0.17
C ARG A 175 5.88 15.78 -0.87
N SER A 176 6.77 16.70 -1.25
CA SER A 176 6.42 17.89 -2.04
C SER A 176 5.86 17.51 -3.41
N TYR A 177 6.46 16.52 -4.08
CA TYR A 177 5.93 15.95 -5.33
C TYR A 177 4.50 15.44 -5.16
N LEU A 178 4.25 14.59 -4.16
CA LEU A 178 2.91 14.05 -3.90
C LEU A 178 1.92 15.16 -3.54
N ALA A 179 2.29 16.07 -2.63
CA ALA A 179 1.43 17.17 -2.20
C ALA A 179 1.05 18.09 -3.36
N GLY A 180 1.97 18.33 -4.30
CA GLY A 180 1.72 19.11 -5.51
C GLY A 180 0.63 18.52 -6.40
N TYR A 181 0.75 17.24 -6.77
CA TYR A 181 -0.25 16.58 -7.62
C TYR A 181 -1.57 16.33 -6.90
N VAL A 182 -1.54 16.03 -5.61
CA VAL A 182 -2.78 15.88 -4.82
C VAL A 182 -3.50 17.22 -4.69
N ALA A 183 -2.78 18.32 -4.43
CA ALA A 183 -3.36 19.65 -4.39
C ALA A 183 -3.95 20.05 -5.75
N LEU A 184 -3.28 19.72 -6.85
CA LEU A 184 -3.78 19.95 -8.22
C LEU A 184 -5.09 19.20 -8.46
N ALA A 185 -5.12 17.91 -8.13
CA ALA A 185 -6.31 17.07 -8.27
C ALA A 185 -7.47 17.49 -7.34
N ALA A 186 -7.17 18.17 -6.23
CA ALA A 186 -8.15 18.77 -5.32
C ALA A 186 -8.55 20.22 -5.70
N GLY A 187 -8.06 20.74 -6.84
CA GLY A 187 -8.38 22.11 -7.30
C GLY A 187 -7.68 23.23 -6.52
N ARG A 188 -6.67 22.92 -5.70
CA ARG A 188 -5.92 23.88 -4.87
C ARG A 188 -4.69 24.39 -5.62
N LEU A 189 -4.92 25.18 -6.67
CA LEU A 189 -3.90 25.57 -7.67
C LEU A 189 -2.67 26.27 -7.08
N ASP A 190 -2.86 27.24 -6.18
CA ASP A 190 -1.73 27.98 -5.59
C ASP A 190 -0.82 27.06 -4.76
N LEU A 191 -1.42 26.18 -3.97
CA LEU A 191 -0.71 25.19 -3.19
C LEU A 191 -0.02 24.15 -4.09
N ALA A 192 -0.69 23.73 -5.16
CA ALA A 192 -0.11 22.81 -6.14
C ALA A 192 1.15 23.39 -6.76
N ARG A 193 1.10 24.64 -7.23
CA ARG A 193 2.26 25.35 -7.78
C ARG A 193 3.39 25.46 -6.76
N MET A 194 3.08 25.88 -5.52
CA MET A 194 4.06 25.98 -4.45
C MET A 194 4.78 24.63 -4.18
N LYS A 195 4.02 23.54 -4.06
CA LYS A 195 4.59 22.21 -3.77
C LYS A 195 5.33 21.59 -4.94
N LEU A 196 4.89 21.85 -6.18
CA LEU A 196 5.63 21.43 -7.37
C LEU A 196 6.92 22.24 -7.54
N GLU A 197 6.93 23.52 -7.18
CA GLU A 197 8.14 24.34 -7.16
C GLU A 197 9.18 23.78 -6.17
N GLU A 198 8.77 23.42 -4.95
CA GLU A 198 9.64 22.71 -3.99
C GLU A 198 10.21 21.41 -4.59
N ALA A 199 9.40 20.66 -5.34
CA ALA A 199 9.84 19.44 -6.01
C ALA A 199 10.84 19.74 -7.14
N VAL A 200 10.64 20.78 -7.94
CA VAL A 200 11.60 21.23 -8.98
C VAL A 200 12.94 21.59 -8.32
N GLN A 201 12.91 22.44 -7.31
CA GLN A 201 14.10 22.94 -6.62
C GLN A 201 14.91 21.84 -5.94
N SER A 202 14.29 20.72 -5.58
CA SER A 202 14.98 19.56 -5.02
C SER A 202 15.97 18.87 -5.98
N ASN A 203 15.83 19.08 -7.29
CA ASN A 203 16.55 18.37 -8.36
C ASN A 203 16.36 16.83 -8.36
N CYS A 204 15.53 16.27 -7.48
CA CYS A 204 15.25 14.83 -7.44
C CYS A 204 14.39 14.36 -8.62
N PHE A 205 13.73 15.27 -9.34
CA PHE A 205 12.79 14.95 -10.42
C PHE A 205 13.18 15.52 -11.79
N LYS A 206 14.44 15.91 -11.97
CA LYS A 206 14.95 16.57 -13.18
C LYS A 206 14.78 15.74 -14.46
N GLU A 207 14.71 14.41 -14.34
CA GLU A 207 14.47 13.49 -15.46
C GLU A 207 12.98 13.42 -15.84
N GLN A 208 12.10 13.83 -14.92
CA GLN A 208 10.65 13.80 -15.10
C GLN A 208 10.10 15.15 -15.56
N PHE A 209 10.60 16.26 -15.02
CA PHE A 209 10.21 17.63 -15.39
C PHE A 209 11.29 18.64 -14.94
N GLY A 210 11.42 19.75 -15.68
CA GLY A 210 12.39 20.81 -15.37
C GLY A 210 11.81 22.06 -14.71
N ASP A 211 10.49 22.23 -14.76
CA ASP A 211 9.77 23.42 -14.26
C ASP A 211 8.33 23.04 -13.83
N VAL A 212 7.65 23.96 -13.14
CA VAL A 212 6.30 23.74 -12.60
C VAL A 212 5.26 23.52 -13.70
N ASP A 213 5.34 24.25 -14.82
CA ASP A 213 4.35 24.10 -15.89
C ASP A 213 4.50 22.76 -16.61
N SER A 214 5.74 22.29 -16.77
CA SER A 214 6.09 20.94 -17.23
C SER A 214 5.58 19.87 -16.27
N ALA A 215 5.65 20.10 -14.95
CA ALA A 215 5.10 19.19 -13.96
C ALA A 215 3.56 19.14 -14.05
N ILE A 216 2.87 20.28 -14.14
CA ILE A 216 1.40 20.34 -14.26
C ILE A 216 0.92 19.60 -15.52
N ARG A 217 1.62 19.74 -16.65
CA ARG A 217 1.29 19.02 -17.89
C ARG A 217 1.30 17.49 -17.76
N ARG A 218 2.03 16.94 -16.79
CA ARG A 218 2.07 15.49 -16.54
C ARG A 218 0.82 14.95 -15.83
N ALA A 219 0.00 15.82 -15.24
CA ALA A 219 -1.22 15.41 -14.56
C ALA A 219 -2.39 15.06 -15.51
N ILE A 220 -2.21 15.31 -16.82
CA ILE A 220 -3.19 15.13 -17.89
C ILE A 220 -3.07 13.72 -18.48
#